data_AF-M9W9X0-F1
#
_entry.id   AF-M9W9X0-F1
#
_cell.length_a   1.000
_cell.length_b   1.000
_cell.length_c   1.000
_cell.angle_alpha   90.00
_cell.angle_beta   90.00
_cell.angle_gamma   90.00
#
_symmetry.space_group_name_H-M   'P 1'
#
loop_
_entity.id
_entity.type
_entity.pdbx_description
1 polymer ?
#
loop_
_entity_poly.entity_id
_entity_poly.type
_entity_poly.pdbx_seq_one_letter_code
_entity_poly.pdbx_strand_id
1 'polypeptide(L)'
;MTLFFFTIILLIPTLLMSLSMLMAPINKLISSSASPFECGFSPSKNSRIPMSMKFFLLTILFLVFDIELILLLPAPLMLNCSSLYSFLPSAIIFTLILYLGLLHEWNQSSLDWSF
;
A
#
# COMPACT_ATOMS: atom_id res chain seq x y z
N MET A 1 18.14 -23.55 1.70
CA MET A 1 17.66 -23.10 3.03
C MET A 1 16.57 -22.03 2.90
N THR A 2 16.79 -20.94 2.17
CA THR A 2 15.75 -19.89 1.92
C THR A 2 14.50 -20.44 1.23
N LEU A 3 14.63 -21.27 0.20
CA LEU A 3 13.49 -21.93 -0.47
C LEU A 3 12.67 -22.82 0.48
N PHE A 4 13.33 -23.49 1.43
CA PHE A 4 12.67 -24.34 2.42
C PHE A 4 11.82 -23.51 3.39
N PHE A 5 12.34 -22.40 3.89
CA PHE A 5 11.55 -21.48 4.72
C PHE A 5 10.36 -20.88 3.95
N PHE A 6 10.55 -20.52 2.68
CA PHE A 6 9.47 -20.00 1.85
C PHE A 6 8.33 -21.01 1.67
N THR A 7 8.65 -22.30 1.46
CA THR A 7 7.65 -23.35 1.37
C THR A 7 6.86 -23.54 2.66
N ILE A 8 7.52 -23.45 3.82
CA ILE A 8 6.86 -23.60 5.13
C ILE A 8 5.89 -22.44 5.38
N ILE A 9 6.30 -21.20 5.06
CA ILE A 9 5.48 -19.99 5.26
C ILE A 9 4.18 -20.06 4.45
N LEU A 10 4.19 -20.66 3.26
CA LEU A 10 2.99 -20.84 2.44
C LEU A 10 2.13 -22.04 2.89
N LEU A 11 2.78 -23.14 3.31
CA LEU A 11 2.09 -24.38 3.68
C LEU A 11 1.26 -24.26 4.97
N ILE A 12 1.79 -23.60 6.00
CA ILE A 12 1.10 -23.50 7.30
C ILE A 12 -0.27 -22.80 7.20
N PRO A 13 -0.40 -21.56 6.65
CA PRO A 13 -1.68 -20.87 6.58
C PRO A 13 -2.67 -21.56 5.62
N THR A 14 -2.19 -22.15 4.53
CA THR A 14 -3.06 -22.89 3.60
C THR A 14 -3.63 -24.15 4.22
N LEU A 15 -2.83 -24.91 4.98
CA LEU A 15 -3.30 -26.07 5.74
C LEU A 15 -4.32 -25.66 6.80
N LEU A 16 -4.04 -24.61 7.58
CA LEU A 16 -4.98 -24.09 8.58
C LEU A 16 -6.31 -23.66 7.96
N MET A 17 -6.28 -22.97 6.81
CA MET A 17 -7.48 -22.55 6.09
C MET A 17 -8.27 -23.76 5.55
N SER A 18 -7.58 -24.78 5.03
CA SER A 18 -8.26 -26.00 4.56
C SER A 18 -8.91 -26.78 5.69
N LEU A 19 -8.25 -26.89 6.85
CA LEU A 19 -8.78 -27.54 8.04
C LEU A 19 -9.98 -26.78 8.60
N SER A 20 -9.93 -25.44 8.66
CA SER A 20 -11.06 -24.63 9.13
C SER A 20 -12.27 -24.76 8.22
N MET A 21 -12.08 -24.82 6.90
CA MET A 21 -13.16 -25.06 5.93
C MET A 21 -13.76 -26.46 6.06
N LEU A 22 -12.94 -27.49 6.30
CA LEU A 22 -13.41 -28.87 6.50
C LEU A 22 -14.21 -29.02 7.81
N MET A 23 -13.82 -28.31 8.86
CA MET A 23 -14.50 -28.37 10.17
C MET A 23 -15.70 -27.41 10.26
N ALA A 24 -15.86 -26.49 9.31
CA ALA A 24 -16.95 -25.50 9.34
C ALA A 24 -18.32 -26.18 9.12
N PRO A 25 -19.33 -25.89 9.97
CA PRO A 25 -20.67 -26.42 9.78
C PRO A 25 -21.32 -25.76 8.56
N ILE A 26 -21.57 -26.55 7.50
CA ILE A 26 -22.15 -26.12 6.22
C ILE A 26 -23.54 -25.45 6.39
N ASN A 27 -24.26 -25.78 7.48
CA ASN A 27 -25.65 -25.36 7.72
C ASN A 27 -25.85 -23.91 8.22
N LYS A 28 -24.79 -23.08 8.36
CA LYS A 28 -24.92 -21.67 8.82
C LYS A 28 -25.13 -20.63 7.71
N LEU A 29 -25.31 -21.08 6.46
CA LEU A 29 -25.68 -20.22 5.32
C LEU A 29 -27.21 -20.00 5.28
N ILE A 30 -27.80 -19.62 6.42
CA ILE A 30 -29.18 -19.16 6.45
C ILE A 30 -29.17 -17.75 5.84
N SER A 31 -30.04 -17.52 4.85
CA SER A 31 -30.14 -16.29 4.03
C SER A 31 -29.90 -14.95 4.78
N SER A 32 -30.27 -14.86 6.06
CA SER A 32 -30.11 -13.66 6.89
C SER A 32 -28.71 -13.43 7.48
N SER A 33 -27.84 -14.45 7.60
CA SER A 33 -26.42 -14.27 7.96
C SER A 33 -25.53 -14.00 6.74
N ALA A 34 -26.06 -14.26 5.54
CA ALA A 34 -25.39 -14.03 4.27
C ALA A 34 -25.65 -12.62 3.70
N SER A 35 -26.54 -11.84 4.32
CA SER A 35 -26.71 -10.43 3.94
C SER A 35 -25.52 -9.60 4.44
N PRO A 36 -24.99 -8.67 3.64
CA PRO A 36 -23.83 -7.86 4.03
C PRO A 36 -24.11 -6.93 5.21
N PHE A 37 -25.40 -6.67 5.50
CA PHE A 37 -25.84 -5.89 6.64
C PHE A 37 -26.90 -6.66 7.44
N GLU A 38 -26.81 -6.59 8.77
CA GLU A 38 -27.79 -7.19 9.70
C GLU A 38 -29.11 -6.40 9.73
N CYS A 39 -29.11 -5.14 9.29
CA CYS A 39 -30.28 -4.27 9.27
C CYS A 39 -31.23 -4.52 8.07
N GLY A 40 -31.02 -5.58 7.28
CA GLY A 40 -31.89 -5.92 6.14
C GLY A 40 -31.77 -5.00 4.92
N PHE A 41 -30.81 -4.09 4.91
CA PHE A 41 -30.52 -3.25 3.74
C PHE A 41 -29.80 -4.06 2.66
N SER A 42 -30.39 -4.15 1.48
CA SER A 42 -29.66 -4.57 0.29
C SER A 42 -28.67 -3.47 -0.10
N PRO A 43 -27.38 -3.77 -0.35
CA PRO A 43 -26.44 -2.77 -0.82
C PRO A 43 -26.98 -2.15 -2.11
N SER A 44 -27.28 -0.85 -2.10
CA SER A 44 -27.74 -0.13 -3.27
C SER A 44 -26.61 -0.08 -4.29
N LYS A 45 -26.71 -0.94 -5.31
CA LYS A 45 -25.72 -1.09 -6.37
C LYS A 45 -25.80 0.07 -7.35
N ASN A 46 -25.06 1.14 -7.07
CA ASN A 46 -24.40 1.85 -8.15
C ASN A 46 -22.92 1.48 -8.11
N SER A 47 -22.44 0.77 -9.13
CA SER A 47 -21.03 0.42 -9.31
C SER A 47 -20.12 1.63 -9.56
N ARG A 48 -20.72 2.82 -9.67
CA ARG A 48 -20.08 4.09 -10.03
C ARG A 48 -20.28 5.16 -8.95
N ILE A 49 -20.17 4.77 -7.68
CA ILE A 49 -20.02 5.77 -6.63
C ILE A 49 -18.62 6.38 -6.84
N PRO A 50 -18.50 7.71 -7.03
CA PRO A 50 -17.19 8.31 -7.16
C PRO A 50 -16.42 8.03 -5.87
N MET A 51 -15.33 7.29 -6.00
CA MET A 51 -14.34 7.15 -4.93
C MET A 51 -13.82 8.55 -4.59
N SER A 52 -13.47 8.81 -3.32
CA SER A 52 -12.99 10.13 -2.96
C SER A 52 -11.70 10.46 -3.73
N MET A 53 -11.63 11.68 -4.28
CA MET A 53 -10.46 12.18 -5.00
C MET A 53 -9.19 12.17 -4.13
N LYS A 54 -9.36 12.18 -2.80
CA LYS A 54 -8.26 12.10 -1.82
C LYS A 54 -7.55 10.76 -1.85
N PHE A 55 -8.28 9.64 -1.96
CA PHE A 55 -7.64 8.32 -2.10
C PHE A 55 -6.84 8.22 -3.41
N PHE A 56 -7.36 8.80 -4.48
CA PHE A 56 -6.65 8.87 -5.75
C PHE A 56 -5.36 9.69 -5.64
N LEU A 57 -5.40 10.85 -5.00
CA LEU A 57 -4.22 11.69 -4.79
C LEU A 57 -3.16 10.98 -3.92
N LEU A 58 -3.60 10.30 -2.86
CA LEU A 58 -2.71 9.48 -2.02
C LEU A 58 -2.02 8.37 -2.83
N THR A 59 -2.73 7.71 -3.76
CA THR A 59 -2.13 6.66 -4.61
C THR A 59 -1.09 7.21 -5.57
N ILE A 60 -1.30 8.39 -6.15
CA ILE A 60 -0.31 9.04 -7.01
C ILE A 60 0.92 9.45 -6.19
N LEU A 61 0.71 10.09 -5.04
CA LEU A 61 1.78 10.50 -4.14
C LEU A 61 2.62 9.28 -3.69
N PHE A 62 1.97 8.17 -3.31
CA PHE A 62 2.66 6.93 -2.97
C PHE A 62 3.49 6.39 -4.14
N LEU A 63 2.93 6.36 -5.35
CA LEU A 63 3.63 5.87 -6.55
C LEU A 63 4.87 6.71 -6.86
N VAL A 64 4.75 8.04 -6.75
CA VAL A 64 5.86 8.97 -6.98
C VAL A 64 6.96 8.76 -5.93
N PHE A 65 6.62 8.71 -4.64
CA PHE A 65 7.62 8.46 -3.59
C PHE A 65 8.29 7.08 -3.67
N ASP A 66 7.59 6.05 -4.13
CA ASP A 66 8.17 4.72 -4.30
C ASP A 66 9.22 4.70 -5.44
N ILE A 67 8.92 5.35 -6.57
CA ILE A 67 9.88 5.52 -7.67
C ILE A 67 11.12 6.32 -7.21
N GLU A 68 10.91 7.35 -6.39
CA GLU A 68 11.98 8.17 -5.85
C GLU A 68 12.89 7.40 -4.88
N LEU A 69 12.31 6.53 -4.04
CA LEU A 69 13.09 5.68 -3.15
C LEU A 69 13.97 4.70 -3.91
N ILE A 70 13.48 4.14 -5.02
CA ILE A 70 14.28 3.27 -5.90
C ILE A 70 15.49 4.02 -6.47
N LEU A 71 15.32 5.29 -6.84
CA LEU A 71 16.41 6.14 -7.33
C LEU A 71 17.42 6.53 -6.23
N LEU A 72 16.97 6.62 -4.98
CA LEU A 72 17.82 6.97 -3.85
C LEU A 72 18.59 5.77 -3.26
N LEU A 73 18.05 4.55 -3.39
CA LEU A 73 18.67 3.31 -2.89
C LEU A 73 20.12 3.06 -3.34
N PRO A 74 20.54 3.34 -4.60
CA PRO A 74 21.94 3.19 -5.01
C PRO A 74 22.86 4.30 -4.49
N ALA A 75 22.34 5.40 -3.92
CA ALA A 75 23.16 6.52 -3.48
C ALA A 75 24.27 6.18 -2.47
N PRO A 76 24.02 5.41 -1.39
CA PRO A 76 25.09 5.00 -0.47
C PRO A 76 26.16 4.12 -1.12
N LEU A 77 25.79 3.33 -2.13
CA LEU A 77 26.74 2.52 -2.90
C LEU A 77 27.62 3.40 -3.80
N MET A 78 27.04 4.44 -4.42
CA MET A 78 27.76 5.38 -5.28
C MET A 78 28.74 6.28 -4.53
N LEU A 79 28.50 6.57 -3.24
CA LEU A 79 29.46 7.30 -2.39
C LEU A 79 30.82 6.61 -2.27
N ASN A 80 30.85 5.27 -2.39
CA ASN A 80 32.09 4.49 -2.31
C ASN A 80 32.82 4.39 -3.66
N CYS A 81 32.12 4.54 -4.78
CA CYS A 81 32.68 4.34 -6.13
C CYS A 81 32.99 5.64 -6.89
N SER A 82 32.38 6.76 -6.50
CA SER A 82 32.49 8.04 -7.22
C SER A 82 33.11 9.13 -6.36
N SER A 83 33.55 10.23 -6.98
CA SER A 83 34.04 11.39 -6.23
C SER A 83 32.91 12.02 -5.40
N LEU A 84 33.11 12.10 -4.08
CA LEU A 84 32.17 12.72 -3.15
C LEU A 84 31.72 14.12 -3.59
N TYR A 85 32.65 14.92 -4.13
CA TYR A 85 32.40 16.28 -4.58
C TYR A 85 31.39 16.40 -5.74
N SER A 86 31.28 15.41 -6.61
CA SER A 86 30.31 15.43 -7.72
C SER A 86 28.98 14.80 -7.33
N PHE A 87 29.02 13.73 -6.53
CA PHE A 87 27.82 12.95 -6.21
C PHE A 87 26.97 13.56 -5.10
N LEU A 88 27.59 13.99 -3.99
CA LEU A 88 26.87 14.58 -2.84
C LEU A 88 25.95 15.75 -3.20
N PRO A 89 26.40 16.79 -3.95
CA PRO A 89 25.51 17.91 -4.26
C PRO A 89 24.32 17.47 -5.12
N SER A 90 24.51 16.52 -6.04
CA SER A 90 23.41 16.00 -6.87
C SER A 90 22.35 15.25 -6.04
N ALA A 91 22.79 14.42 -5.09
CA ALA A 91 21.88 13.69 -4.19
C ALA A 91 21.12 14.65 -3.25
N ILE A 92 21.77 15.69 -2.74
CA ILE A 92 21.15 16.70 -1.87
C ILE A 92 20.14 17.56 -2.64
N ILE A 93 20.48 17.99 -3.86
CA ILE A 93 19.55 18.76 -4.70
C ILE A 93 18.32 17.91 -5.04
N PHE A 94 18.55 16.64 -5.39
CA PHE A 94 17.46 15.71 -5.68
C PHE A 94 16.53 15.59 -4.47
N THR A 95 17.03 15.29 -3.27
CA THR A 95 16.18 15.17 -2.06
C THR A 95 15.49 16.47 -1.67
N LEU A 96 16.13 17.63 -1.88
CA LEU A 96 15.52 18.94 -1.62
C LEU A 96 14.29 19.21 -2.52
N ILE A 97 14.39 18.89 -3.81
CA ILE A 97 13.28 19.07 -4.75
C ILE A 97 12.08 18.21 -4.32
N LEU A 98 12.32 16.97 -3.91
CA LEU A 98 11.29 16.05 -3.43
C LEU A 98 10.61 16.57 -2.16
N TYR A 99 11.42 17.03 -1.20
CA TYR A 99 10.91 17.61 0.04
C TYR A 99 10.03 18.84 -0.20
N LEU A 100 10.45 19.73 -1.11
CA LEU A 100 9.66 20.90 -1.50
C LEU A 100 8.36 20.53 -2.21
N GLY A 101 8.36 19.48 -3.05
CA GLY A 101 7.15 18.95 -3.69
C GLY A 101 6.13 18.47 -2.65
N LEU A 102 6.58 17.72 -1.64
CA LEU A 102 5.73 17.27 -0.53
C LEU A 102 5.14 18.45 0.26
N LEU A 103 5.97 19.45 0.57
CA LEU A 103 5.50 20.65 1.28
C LEU A 103 4.47 21.43 0.46
N HIS A 104 4.62 21.48 -0.86
CA HIS A 104 3.65 22.11 -1.73
C HIS A 104 2.29 21.41 -1.66
N GLU A 105 2.27 20.07 -1.74
CA GLU A 105 1.04 19.29 -1.65
C GLU A 105 0.39 19.36 -0.26
N TRP A 106 1.19 19.42 0.80
CA TRP A 106 0.72 19.64 2.17
C TRP A 106 0.01 20.99 2.29
N ASN A 107 0.64 22.07 1.82
CA ASN A 107 0.07 23.41 1.89
C ASN A 107 -1.27 23.55 1.13
N GLN A 108 -1.53 22.69 0.14
CA GLN A 108 -2.82 22.63 -0.56
C GLN A 108 -3.92 21.93 0.24
N SER A 109 -3.65 21.47 1.48
CA SER A 109 -4.59 20.71 2.32
C SER A 109 -5.15 19.45 1.63
N SER A 110 -4.46 18.96 0.59
CA SER A 110 -4.87 17.79 -0.19
C SER A 110 -4.84 16.50 0.65
N LEU A 111 -4.01 16.49 1.69
CA LEU A 111 -3.78 15.41 2.64
C LEU A 111 -4.64 15.52 3.91
N ASP A 112 -5.33 16.65 4.11
CA ASP A 112 -6.10 16.89 5.32
C ASP A 112 -7.48 16.22 5.26
N TRP A 113 -7.83 15.56 6.36
CA TRP A 113 -9.13 14.95 6.57
C TRP A 113 -9.98 15.95 7.34
N SER A 114 -10.82 16.70 6.62
CA SER A 114 -12.00 17.31 7.23
C SER A 114 -12.94 16.17 7.62
N PHE A 115 -13.16 16.00 8.93
CA PHE A 115 -14.23 15.16 9.46
C PHE A 115 -15.59 15.61 8.91
#